data_AF-A0AAV2FA17-F1
#
_entry.id   AF-A0AAV2FA17-F1
#
_cell.length_a   1.000
_cell.length_b   1.000
_cell.length_c   1.000
_cell.angle_alpha   90.00
_cell.angle_beta   90.00
_cell.angle_gamma   90.00
#
_symmetry.space_group_name_H-M   'P 1'
#
loop_
_entity.id
_entity.type
_entity.pdbx_description
1 polymer ?
#
loop_
_entity_poly.entity_id
_entity_poly.type
_entity_poly.pdbx_seq_one_letter_code
_entity_poly.pdbx_strand_id
1 'polypeptide(L)'
;MPLIGASDATMCKIFQETLRGDARRWYSKLQDGIISSFFEFATLFRCKFCAQKKQPINIHQLLNIRQRDDETLKAYYTRHSNIAIGLTSISTEIATNALM
;
A
#
# COMPACT_ATOMS: atom_id res chain seq x y z
N MET A 1 0.01 -12.25 15.03
CA MET A 1 0.60 -13.39 15.75
C MET A 1 1.09 -14.38 14.70
N PRO A 2 2.40 -14.60 14.53
CA PRO A 2 2.88 -15.68 13.67
C PRO A 2 2.46 -17.00 14.32
N LEU A 3 1.86 -17.91 13.57
CA LEU A 3 1.72 -19.30 13.99
C LEU A 3 3.13 -19.91 13.91
N ILE A 4 3.87 -19.87 15.02
CA ILE A 4 5.23 -20.39 15.12
C ILE A 4 5.20 -21.87 14.70
N GLY A 5 5.84 -22.20 13.57
CA GLY A 5 5.91 -23.56 13.02
C GLY A 5 4.97 -23.89 11.85
N ALA A 6 4.11 -22.97 11.39
CA ALA A 6 3.28 -23.20 10.21
C ALA A 6 4.08 -23.06 8.91
N SER A 7 3.90 -24.00 7.97
CA SER A 7 4.47 -23.89 6.62
C SER A 7 3.84 -22.74 5.84
N ASP A 8 4.55 -22.21 4.83
CA ASP A 8 4.02 -21.17 3.94
C ASP A 8 2.68 -21.53 3.33
N ALA A 9 2.52 -22.79 2.91
CA ALA A 9 1.25 -23.30 2.39
C ALA A 9 0.11 -23.21 3.42
N THR A 10 0.41 -23.49 4.69
CA THR A 10 -0.56 -23.39 5.79
C THR A 10 -0.95 -21.94 6.05
N MET A 11 0.02 -21.03 6.06
CA MET A 11 -0.21 -19.60 6.24
C MET A 11 -1.03 -19.01 5.09
N CYS A 12 -0.72 -19.35 3.83
CA CYS A 12 -1.51 -18.95 2.66
C CYS A 12 -2.96 -19.45 2.76
N LYS A 13 -3.16 -20.72 3.14
CA LYS A 13 -4.51 -21.29 3.28
C LYS A 13 -5.32 -20.58 4.36
N ILE A 14 -4.74 -20.35 5.55
CA ILE A 14 -5.42 -19.62 6.63
C ILE A 14 -5.75 -18.20 6.19
N PHE A 15 -4.82 -17.50 5.55
CA PHE A 15 -5.06 -16.15 5.09
C PHE A 15 -6.13 -16.08 4.00
N GLN A 16 -6.15 -17.03 3.06
CA GLN A 16 -7.18 -17.15 2.04
C GLN A 16 -8.59 -17.23 2.67
N GLU A 17 -8.76 -17.96 3.78
CA GLU A 17 -10.04 -18.05 4.49
C GLU A 17 -10.50 -16.72 5.09
N THR A 18 -9.56 -15.84 5.43
CA THR A 18 -9.87 -14.48 5.93
C THR A 18 -10.29 -13.52 4.83
N LEU A 19 -10.00 -13.81 3.56
CA LEU A 19 -10.33 -12.92 2.45
C LEU A 19 -11.84 -12.82 2.21
N ARG A 20 -12.29 -11.60 1.89
CA ARG A 20 -13.69 -11.26 1.59
C ARG A 20 -13.76 -10.33 0.37
N GLY A 21 -14.90 -10.32 -0.31
CA GLY A 21 -15.17 -9.39 -1.42
C GLY A 21 -14.11 -9.43 -2.53
N ASP A 22 -13.63 -8.24 -2.93
CA ASP A 22 -12.67 -8.07 -4.03
C ASP A 22 -11.33 -8.74 -3.79
N ALA A 23 -10.89 -8.83 -2.53
CA ALA A 23 -9.67 -9.54 -2.16
C ALA A 23 -9.76 -11.04 -2.47
N ARG A 24 -10.91 -11.67 -2.19
CA ARG A 24 -11.14 -13.09 -2.51
C ARG A 24 -11.22 -13.32 -4.01
N ARG A 25 -11.88 -12.42 -4.75
CA ARG A 25 -12.03 -12.49 -6.21
C ARG A 25 -10.72 -12.24 -6.95
N TRP A 26 -9.83 -11.43 -6.38
CA TRP A 26 -8.47 -11.25 -6.87
C TRP A 26 -7.63 -12.51 -6.64
N TYR A 27 -7.69 -13.08 -5.43
CA TYR A 27 -6.94 -14.29 -5.10
C TYR A 27 -7.29 -15.46 -6.03
N SER A 28 -8.57 -15.67 -6.35
CA SER A 28 -9.01 -16.74 -7.27
C SER A 28 -8.55 -16.56 -8.72
N LYS A 29 -7.98 -15.40 -9.08
CA LYS A 29 -7.45 -15.11 -10.43
C LYS A 29 -5.94 -15.24 -10.50
N LEU A 30 -5.26 -15.49 -9.38
CA LEU A 30 -3.82 -15.77 -9.38
C LEU A 30 -3.58 -17.11 -10.07
N GLN A 31 -2.64 -17.16 -11.00
CA GLN A 31 -2.25 -18.41 -11.65
C GLN A 31 -1.47 -19.28 -10.65
N ASP A 32 -1.60 -20.60 -10.83
CA ASP A 32 -0.83 -21.57 -10.07
C ASP A 32 0.67 -21.35 -10.27
N GLY A 33 1.44 -21.40 -9.19
CA GLY A 33 2.90 -21.22 -9.22
C GLY A 33 3.40 -19.77 -9.15
N ILE A 34 2.53 -18.75 -9.13
CA ILE A 34 2.94 -17.35 -8.94
C ILE A 34 3.44 -17.08 -7.51
N ILE A 35 2.97 -17.83 -6.52
CA ILE A 35 3.30 -17.60 -5.12
C ILE A 35 4.05 -18.81 -4.59
N SER A 36 5.32 -18.59 -4.25
CA SER A 36 6.21 -19.61 -3.70
C SER A 36 6.26 -19.59 -2.17
N SER A 37 5.90 -18.46 -1.54
CA SER A 37 5.94 -18.26 -0.09
C SER A 37 4.82 -17.34 0.41
N PHE A 38 4.51 -17.41 1.70
CA PHE A 38 3.54 -16.49 2.30
C PHE A 38 4.04 -15.03 2.25
N PHE A 39 5.35 -14.82 2.30
CA PHE A 39 5.94 -13.49 2.21
C PHE A 39 5.68 -12.82 0.84
N GLU A 40 5.86 -13.57 -0.24
CA GLU A 40 5.59 -13.11 -1.60
C GLU A 40 4.10 -12.77 -1.76
N PHE A 41 3.23 -13.64 -1.27
CA PHE A 41 1.80 -13.41 -1.24
C PHE A 41 1.39 -12.15 -0.47
N ALA A 42 1.88 -11.99 0.76
CA ALA A 42 1.58 -10.83 1.61
C ALA A 42 2.07 -9.52 0.98
N THR A 43 3.17 -9.57 0.24
CA THR A 43 3.70 -8.42 -0.52
C THR A 43 2.78 -8.07 -1.68
N LEU A 44 2.39 -9.04 -2.51
CA LEU A 44 1.44 -8.81 -3.61
C LEU A 44 0.09 -8.28 -3.11
N PHE A 45 -0.43 -8.86 -2.02
CA PHE A 45 -1.66 -8.43 -1.39
C PHE A 45 -1.58 -6.96 -0.93
N ARG A 46 -0.48 -6.57 -0.27
CA ARG A 46 -0.23 -5.17 0.14
C ARG A 46 -0.11 -4.24 -1.06
N CYS A 47 0.63 -4.61 -2.09
CA CYS A 47 0.73 -3.80 -3.30
C CYS A 47 -0.65 -3.60 -3.95
N LYS A 48 -1.48 -4.65 -4.00
CA LYS A 48 -2.81 -4.56 -4.62
C LYS A 48 -3.81 -3.74 -3.80
N PHE A 49 -3.92 -4.02 -2.50
CA PHE A 49 -5.02 -3.49 -1.67
C PHE A 49 -4.60 -2.41 -0.68
N CYS A 50 -3.33 -2.31 -0.31
CA CYS A 50 -2.84 -1.27 0.58
C CYS A 50 -2.29 -0.06 -0.18
N ALA A 51 -1.68 -0.23 -1.36
CA ALA A 51 -1.25 0.91 -2.19
C ALA A 51 -2.44 1.70 -2.75
N GLN A 52 -3.54 1.02 -3.10
CA GLN A 52 -4.78 1.65 -3.58
C GLN A 52 -5.47 2.58 -2.56
N LYS A 53 -5.08 2.57 -1.28
CA LYS A 53 -5.61 3.50 -0.27
C LYS A 53 -4.91 4.87 -0.25
N LYS A 54 -3.79 5.05 -0.96
CA LYS A 54 -3.23 6.38 -1.16
C LYS A 54 -4.02 7.07 -2.27
N GLN A 55 -5.06 7.82 -1.87
CA GLN A 55 -5.64 8.87 -2.71
C GLN A 55 -4.48 9.58 -3.44
N PRO A 56 -4.52 9.76 -4.78
CA PRO A 56 -3.49 10.50 -5.47
C PRO A 56 -3.42 11.87 -4.83
N ILE A 57 -2.32 12.14 -4.12
CA ILE A 57 -2.10 13.45 -3.54
C ILE A 57 -2.05 14.41 -4.72
N ASN A 58 -2.94 15.39 -4.71
CA ASN A 58 -3.04 16.32 -5.81
C ASN A 58 -2.00 17.42 -5.61
N ILE A 59 -1.21 17.76 -6.63
CA ILE A 59 -0.26 18.88 -6.59
C ILE A 59 -0.95 20.19 -6.16
N HIS A 60 -2.22 20.37 -6.53
CA HIS A 60 -3.05 21.49 -6.07
C HIS A 60 -3.30 21.49 -4.55
N GLN A 61 -3.36 20.31 -3.90
CA GLN A 61 -3.44 20.25 -2.44
C GLN A 61 -2.14 20.73 -1.80
N LEU A 62 -0.98 20.37 -2.36
CA LEU A 62 0.31 20.84 -1.84
C LEU A 62 0.42 22.37 -1.95
N LEU A 63 0.10 22.92 -3.13
CA LEU A 63 0.19 24.36 -3.41
C LEU A 63 -0.80 25.21 -2.59
N ASN A 64 -1.91 24.62 -2.13
CA ASN A 64 -2.94 25.32 -1.37
C ASN A 64 -2.82 25.11 0.14
N ILE A 65 -1.77 24.43 0.63
CA ILE A 65 -1.48 24.34 2.06
C ILE A 65 -0.95 25.69 2.53
N ARG A 66 -1.80 26.39 3.27
CA ARG A 66 -1.41 27.54 4.08
C ARG A 66 -1.31 27.13 5.54
N GLN A 67 -0.47 27.82 6.30
CA GLN A 67 -0.45 27.71 7.75
C GLN A 67 -1.80 28.19 8.28
N ARG A 68 -2.38 27.45 9.22
CA ARG A 68 -3.61 27.86 9.91
C ARG A 68 -3.28 28.80 11.06
N ASP A 69 -4.23 29.66 11.43
CA ASP A 69 -4.04 30.64 12.51
C ASP A 69 -3.80 29.98 13.88
N ASP A 70 -4.30 28.76 14.07
CA ASP A 70 -4.14 27.93 15.27
C ASP A 70 -2.99 26.90 15.17
N GLU A 71 -2.23 26.90 14.07
CA GLU A 71 -1.20 25.90 13.80
C GLU A 71 0.21 26.46 14.05
N THR A 72 1.01 25.76 14.84
CA THR A 72 2.43 26.10 15.02
C THR A 72 3.21 25.89 13.72
N LEU A 73 4.27 26.68 13.50
CA LEU A 73 5.15 26.53 12.33
C LEU A 73 5.70 25.10 12.18
N LYS A 74 6.05 24.44 13.29
CA LYS A 74 6.55 23.06 13.28
C LYS A 74 5.49 22.06 12.79
N ALA A 75 4.25 22.23 13.24
CA ALA A 75 3.12 21.40 12.82
C ALA A 75 2.83 21.61 11.33
N TYR A 76 2.84 22.86 10.87
CA TYR A 76 2.71 23.22 9.46
C TYR A 76 3.77 22.55 8.58
N TYR A 77 5.06 22.67 8.92
CA TYR A 77 6.14 22.06 8.15
C TYR A 77 6.05 20.54 8.11
N THR A 78 5.66 19.92 9.21
CA THR A 78 5.49 18.46 9.29
C THR A 78 4.33 18.00 8.41
N ARG A 79 3.19 18.70 8.44
CA ARG A 79 2.05 18.43 7.56
C ARG A 79 2.41 18.61 6.08
N HIS A 80 3.06 19.71 5.74
CA HIS A 80 3.49 20.01 4.38
C HIS A 80 4.50 18.96 3.87
N SER A 81 5.48 18.58 4.69
CA SER A 81 6.49 17.56 4.35
C SER A 81 5.86 16.17 4.16
N ASN A 82 4.95 15.74 5.04
CA ASN A 82 4.26 14.46 4.92
C ASN A 82 3.43 14.36 3.62
N ILE A 83 2.81 15.47 3.20
CA ILE A 83 2.04 15.53 1.95
C ILE A 83 2.99 15.52 0.74
N ALA A 84 4.12 16.23 0.80
CA ALA A 84 5.14 16.22 -0.25
C ALA A 84 5.81 14.84 -0.45
N ILE A 85 6.13 14.12 0.64
CA ILE A 85 6.73 12.77 0.58
C ILE A 85 5.77 11.76 -0.08
N GLY A 86 4.47 11.93 0.10
CA GLY A 86 3.48 11.09 -0.58
C GLY A 86 3.46 11.31 -2.11
N LEU A 87 3.73 12.53 -2.59
CA LEU A 87 3.83 12.83 -4.03
C LEU A 87 5.06 12.21 -4.69
N THR A 88 6.23 12.31 -4.05
CA THR A 88 7.48 11.75 -4.59
C THR A 88 7.43 10.23 -4.69
N SER A 89 6.80 9.57 -3.71
CA SER A 89 6.61 8.12 -3.71
C SER A 89 5.69 7.64 -4.85
N ILE A 90 4.63 8.39 -5.17
CA ILE A 90 3.74 8.08 -6.30
C ILE A 90 4.47 8.26 -7.63
N SER A 91 5.23 9.35 -7.76
CA SER A 91 6.04 9.61 -8.97
C SER A 91 7.03 8.48 -9.25
N THR A 92 7.72 7.99 -8.21
CA THR A 92 8.65 6.85 -8.36
C THR A 92 7.94 5.56 -8.75
N GLU A 93 6.74 5.27 -8.21
CA GLU A 93 5.97 4.07 -8.58
C GLU A 93 5.45 4.12 -10.03
N ILE A 94 5.03 5.29 -10.51
CA ILE A 94 4.63 5.47 -11.91
C ILE A 94 5.84 5.30 -12.83
N ALA A 95 6.98 5.89 -12.47
CA ALA A 95 8.21 5.80 -13.24
C ALA A 95 8.75 4.36 -13.33
N THR A 96 8.65 3.56 -12.27
CA THR A 96 9.07 2.15 -12.31
C THR A 96 8.10 1.26 -13.09
N ASN A 97 6.79 1.50 -13.00
CA ASN A 97 5.78 0.75 -13.76
C ASN A 97 5.81 1.07 -15.27
N ALA A 98 6.33 2.23 -15.68
CA ALA A 98 6.48 2.60 -17.09
C ALA A 98 7.75 2.05 -17.76
N LEU A 99 8.67 1.46 -16.99
CA LEU A 99 9.93 0.88 -17.46
C LEU A 99 9.89 -0.66 -17.54
N MET A 100 8.75 -1.28 -17.24
CA MET A 100 8.43 -2.70 -17.49
C MET A 100 7.43 -2.80 -18.65
#